data_AF-A0A396FBK8-F1
#
_entry.id   AF-A0A396FBK8-F1
#
_cell.length_a   1.000
_cell.length_b   1.000
_cell.length_c   1.000
_cell.angle_alpha   90.00
_cell.angle_beta   90.00
_cell.angle_gamma   90.00
#
_symmetry.space_group_name_H-M   'P 1'
#
loop_
_entity.id
_entity.type
_entity.pdbx_description
1 polymer ?
#
loop_
_entity_poly.entity_id
_entity_poly.type
_entity_poly.pdbx_seq_one_letter_code
_entity_poly.pdbx_strand_id
1 'polypeptide(L)'
;MYYINERLVNLHRIFDQNKREGYLRLDLNENPEGLSQEFIDGVLSGVTPEMVAQYPETLEFTEFLAERLGTDIEHLSLVNGSSEGIRNIIEAFTAPSGEIVCVSPSYAMFEVYSKMYGRNFVPVPYRDDLTITVDDVISKISDDTQLLILVNPNNPMGNAWSETEMTRFFEEAERRQITVLVDEAYHYFCPETSIGYALTHDHVFVTRTFSKLFSLAGARLGYVAGWPEGVALVQKLNTPHNVNMFAMLFAKKIMETEGMLDSMIENQLAGKQWLVEQLDRNGYEYRSSEGNFMFIKPFSDASEIVRRMKAEKGILIKEYDGIGTFGSCLRVTTGPKLSMERFMEALIELDKA
;
A
#
# COMPACT_ATOMS: atom_id res chain seq x y z
N MET A 1 8.76 -7.96 39.64
CA MET A 1 9.16 -7.88 38.22
C MET A 1 7.94 -7.43 37.45
N TYR A 2 8.01 -6.32 36.71
CA TYR A 2 6.91 -5.91 35.85
C TYR A 2 6.84 -6.87 34.66
N TYR A 3 5.63 -7.27 34.26
CA TYR A 3 5.46 -8.08 33.06
C TYR A 3 5.72 -7.20 31.83
N ILE A 4 6.56 -7.69 30.92
CA ILE A 4 6.81 -7.10 29.61
C ILE A 4 6.56 -8.20 28.58
N ASN A 5 5.89 -7.86 27.47
CA ASN A 5 5.73 -8.81 26.37
C ASN A 5 7.08 -8.99 25.67
N GLU A 6 7.74 -10.12 25.92
CA GLU A 6 9.05 -10.48 25.35
C GLU A 6 9.09 -10.44 23.81
N ARG A 7 7.94 -10.60 23.14
CA ARG A 7 7.86 -10.47 21.68
C ARG A 7 8.15 -9.05 21.23
N LEU A 8 7.74 -8.05 21.99
CA LEU A 8 8.00 -6.64 21.67
C LEU A 8 9.45 -6.25 21.97
N VAL A 9 10.05 -6.83 22.99
CA VAL A 9 11.47 -6.60 23.34
C VAL A 9 12.39 -7.05 22.20
N ASN A 10 12.07 -8.17 21.56
CA ASN A 10 12.85 -8.77 20.49
C ASN A 10 12.39 -8.38 19.08
N LEU A 11 11.34 -7.56 18.95
CA LEU A 11 10.80 -7.13 17.66
C LEU A 11 11.66 -6.01 17.07
N HIS A 12 12.34 -6.30 15.96
CA HIS A 12 12.95 -5.26 15.15
C HIS A 12 11.86 -4.51 14.36
N ARG A 13 11.70 -3.22 14.64
CA ARG A 13 10.82 -2.31 13.89
C ARG A 13 11.49 -0.95 13.72
N ILE A 14 11.51 -0.47 12.49
CA ILE A 14 12.01 0.87 12.17
C ILE A 14 10.88 1.88 12.39
N PHE A 15 11.16 2.92 13.16
CA PHE A 15 10.28 4.06 13.34
C PHE A 15 10.90 5.30 12.69
N ASP A 16 10.28 5.75 11.61
CA ASP A 16 10.72 6.95 10.89
C ASP A 16 10.27 8.22 11.64
N GLN A 17 11.18 8.89 12.36
CA GLN A 17 10.97 10.21 12.94
C GLN A 17 11.60 11.28 12.03
N ASN A 18 10.94 11.54 10.90
CA ASN A 18 11.52 12.37 9.83
C ASN A 18 10.91 13.78 9.80
N LYS A 19 11.75 14.82 9.74
CA LYS A 19 11.34 16.18 9.34
C LYS A 19 11.55 16.35 7.84
N ARG A 20 10.48 16.18 7.06
CA ARG A 20 10.48 16.17 5.58
C ARG A 20 9.83 17.41 4.96
N GLU A 21 9.67 18.47 5.74
CA GLU A 21 9.14 19.76 5.27
C GLU A 21 10.13 20.42 4.29
N GLY A 22 9.61 21.00 3.21
CA GLY A 22 10.42 21.64 2.17
C GLY A 22 11.08 20.71 1.16
N TYR A 23 11.01 19.39 1.36
CA TYR A 23 11.55 18.40 0.41
C TYR A 23 10.50 17.96 -0.61
N LEU A 24 10.95 17.64 -1.83
CA LEU A 24 10.16 16.83 -2.75
C LEU A 24 10.21 15.37 -2.27
N ARG A 25 9.03 14.80 -2.00
CA ARG A 25 8.87 13.53 -1.29
C ARG A 25 8.61 12.38 -2.25
N LEU A 26 9.64 11.63 -2.61
CA LEU A 26 9.55 10.48 -3.52
C LEU A 26 9.96 9.15 -2.84
N ASP A 27 10.02 9.12 -1.51
CA ASP A 27 10.56 8.02 -0.69
C ASP A 27 9.50 7.14 -0.01
N LEU A 28 8.21 7.49 0.01
CA LEU A 28 7.16 6.71 0.71
C LEU A 28 5.93 6.37 -0.14
N ASN A 29 6.02 6.50 -1.46
CA ASN A 29 4.92 6.22 -2.39
C ASN A 29 3.69 7.10 -2.09
N GLU A 30 3.92 8.35 -1.67
CA GLU A 30 2.91 9.41 -1.49
C GLU A 30 2.69 10.12 -2.83
N ASN A 31 1.54 10.73 -3.07
CA ASN A 31 1.42 11.67 -4.19
C ASN A 31 2.29 12.91 -3.87
N PRO A 32 3.32 13.24 -4.66
CA PRO A 32 4.26 14.30 -4.33
C PRO A 32 3.67 15.71 -4.41
N GLU A 33 2.57 15.90 -5.14
CA GLU A 33 1.94 17.21 -5.35
C GLU A 33 0.69 17.42 -4.50
N GLY A 34 0.11 16.34 -3.97
CA GLY A 34 -1.08 16.40 -3.11
C GLY A 34 -2.34 16.80 -3.87
N LEU A 35 -3.30 17.37 -3.15
CA LEU A 35 -4.53 17.95 -3.72
C LEU A 35 -4.34 19.46 -3.90
N SER A 36 -5.05 20.06 -4.86
CA SER A 36 -4.96 21.51 -5.08
C SER A 36 -5.47 22.28 -3.85
N GLN A 37 -4.90 23.46 -3.61
CA GLN A 37 -5.34 24.33 -2.50
C GLN A 37 -6.83 24.69 -2.63
N GLU A 38 -7.31 24.93 -3.85
CA GLU A 38 -8.73 25.18 -4.13
C GLU A 38 -9.62 24.01 -3.68
N PHE A 39 -9.22 22.76 -3.94
CA PHE A 39 -9.95 21.59 -3.49
C PHE A 39 -9.95 21.49 -1.96
N ILE A 40 -8.80 21.72 -1.33
CA ILE A 40 -8.66 21.74 0.13
C ILE A 40 -9.60 22.79 0.75
N ASP A 41 -9.53 24.04 0.27
CA ASP A 41 -10.35 25.15 0.77
C ASP A 41 -11.84 24.87 0.54
N GLY A 42 -12.20 24.31 -0.62
CA GLY A 42 -13.56 23.91 -0.95
C GLY A 42 -14.12 22.87 0.03
N VAL A 43 -13.36 21.82 0.35
CA VAL A 43 -13.76 20.83 1.35
C VAL A 43 -13.87 21.46 2.75
N LEU A 44 -12.85 22.21 3.16
CA LEU A 44 -12.80 22.80 4.50
C LEU A 44 -13.85 23.89 4.73
N SER A 45 -14.35 24.52 3.68
CA SER A 45 -15.43 25.53 3.77
C SER A 45 -16.72 24.98 4.39
N GLY A 46 -16.94 23.67 4.31
CA GLY A 46 -18.10 22.99 4.89
C GLY A 46 -17.88 22.52 6.34
N VAL A 47 -16.68 22.68 6.91
CA VAL A 47 -16.37 22.22 8.27
C VAL A 47 -16.88 23.22 9.30
N THR A 48 -17.73 22.77 10.22
CA THR A 48 -18.27 23.58 11.32
C THR A 48 -17.61 23.25 12.68
N PRO A 49 -17.67 24.16 13.68
CA PRO A 49 -17.19 23.86 15.03
C PRO A 49 -17.81 22.61 15.66
N GLU A 50 -19.09 22.35 15.37
CA GLU A 50 -19.81 21.17 15.86
C GLU A 50 -19.23 19.89 15.27
N MET A 51 -18.96 19.86 13.97
CA MET A 51 -18.32 18.71 13.30
C MET A 51 -16.96 18.38 13.91
N VAL A 52 -16.20 19.40 14.33
CA VAL A 52 -14.90 19.20 14.99
C VAL A 52 -15.05 18.71 16.43
N ALA A 53 -16.10 19.14 17.14
CA ALA A 53 -16.33 18.79 18.54
C ALA A 53 -16.97 17.41 18.75
N GLN A 54 -17.62 16.85 17.72
CA GLN A 54 -18.32 15.58 17.78
C GLN A 54 -17.42 14.38 17.45
N TYR A 55 -17.78 13.21 17.99
CA TYR A 55 -17.18 11.97 17.52
C TYR A 55 -17.62 11.68 16.08
N PRO A 56 -16.75 11.09 15.26
CA PRO A 56 -17.07 10.74 13.88
C PRO A 56 -18.22 9.73 13.82
N GLU A 57 -19.18 10.04 12.96
CA GLU A 57 -20.25 9.13 12.52
C GLU A 57 -19.88 8.57 11.15
N THR A 58 -19.87 7.24 11.01
CA THR A 58 -19.32 6.56 9.82
C THR A 58 -20.37 6.03 8.86
N LEU A 59 -21.65 5.99 9.27
CA LEU A 59 -22.71 5.31 8.52
C LEU A 59 -22.87 5.89 7.12
N GLU A 60 -23.05 7.21 7.00
CA GLU A 60 -23.24 7.89 5.71
C GLU A 60 -22.08 7.62 4.72
N PHE A 61 -20.83 7.65 5.20
CA PHE A 61 -19.68 7.35 4.35
C PHE A 61 -19.61 5.87 3.97
N THR A 62 -20.00 4.98 4.89
CA THR A 62 -20.00 3.53 4.64
C THR A 62 -21.07 3.16 3.63
N GLU A 63 -22.28 3.74 3.72
CA GLU A 63 -23.35 3.59 2.73
C GLU A 63 -22.92 4.09 1.35
N PHE A 64 -22.32 5.30 1.30
CA PHE A 64 -21.76 5.85 0.07
C PHE A 64 -20.70 4.93 -0.54
N LEU A 65 -19.78 4.41 0.27
CA LEU A 65 -18.73 3.52 -0.21
C LEU A 65 -19.32 2.19 -0.69
N ALA A 66 -20.30 1.63 0.03
CA ALA A 66 -20.99 0.41 -0.35
C ALA A 66 -21.70 0.54 -1.69
N GLU A 67 -22.43 1.65 -1.92
CA GLU A 67 -23.06 1.96 -3.21
C GLU A 67 -22.03 2.00 -4.34
N ARG A 68 -20.89 2.67 -4.13
CA ARG A 68 -19.81 2.79 -5.13
C ARG A 68 -19.14 1.46 -5.44
N LEU A 69 -19.16 0.51 -4.52
CA LEU A 69 -18.61 -0.82 -4.68
C LEU A 69 -19.65 -1.86 -5.12
N GLY A 70 -20.94 -1.49 -5.20
CA GLY A 70 -22.02 -2.40 -5.53
C GLY A 70 -22.23 -3.48 -4.47
N THR A 71 -22.13 -3.12 -3.18
CA THR A 71 -22.27 -4.03 -2.04
C THR A 71 -23.09 -3.41 -0.91
N ASP A 72 -23.22 -4.12 0.21
CA ASP A 72 -23.89 -3.67 1.44
C ASP A 72 -22.88 -3.26 2.50
N ILE A 73 -23.30 -2.43 3.46
CA ILE A 73 -22.43 -1.90 4.52
C ILE A 73 -21.80 -2.99 5.40
N GLU A 74 -22.44 -4.15 5.50
CA GLU A 74 -21.99 -5.28 6.32
C GLU A 74 -20.70 -5.92 5.77
N HIS A 75 -20.44 -5.73 4.48
CA HIS A 75 -19.20 -6.17 3.84
C HIS A 75 -18.01 -5.25 4.09
N LEU A 76 -18.21 -4.11 4.78
CA LEU A 76 -17.19 -3.07 4.92
C LEU A 76 -16.84 -2.77 6.38
N SER A 77 -15.55 -2.59 6.65
CA SER A 77 -15.05 -2.02 7.90
C SER A 77 -14.07 -0.90 7.61
N LEU A 78 -14.42 0.34 7.98
CA LEU A 78 -13.50 1.48 7.90
C LEU A 78 -12.39 1.33 8.95
N VAL A 79 -11.16 1.67 8.56
CA VAL A 79 -9.94 1.52 9.38
C VAL A 79 -8.98 2.69 9.20
N ASN A 80 -8.09 2.92 10.17
CA ASN A 80 -7.06 3.98 10.16
C ASN A 80 -5.93 3.72 9.14
N GLY A 81 -6.28 3.75 7.86
CA GLY A 81 -5.46 3.22 6.77
C GLY A 81 -5.45 1.69 6.76
N SER A 82 -5.10 1.10 5.60
CA SER A 82 -5.10 -0.37 5.43
C SER A 82 -4.22 -1.09 6.46
N SER A 83 -3.18 -0.44 7.00
CA SER A 83 -2.32 -0.98 8.06
C SER A 83 -3.08 -1.43 9.32
N GLU A 84 -4.14 -0.71 9.73
CA GLU A 84 -4.97 -1.14 10.86
C GLU A 84 -5.82 -2.37 10.49
N GLY A 85 -6.39 -2.39 9.27
CA GLY A 85 -7.12 -3.56 8.76
C GLY A 85 -6.25 -4.82 8.68
N ILE A 86 -5.04 -4.70 8.12
CA ILE A 86 -4.05 -5.79 8.07
C ILE A 86 -3.76 -6.32 9.47
N ARG A 87 -3.53 -5.41 10.43
CA ARG A 87 -3.26 -5.77 11.82
C ARG A 87 -4.43 -6.56 12.44
N ASN A 88 -5.65 -6.07 12.24
CA ASN A 88 -6.85 -6.68 12.80
C ASN A 88 -7.14 -8.05 12.18
N ILE A 89 -6.92 -8.21 10.86
CA ILE A 89 -7.09 -9.50 10.18
C ILE A 89 -6.06 -10.53 10.69
N ILE A 90 -4.78 -10.15 10.81
CA ILE A 90 -3.75 -11.02 11.39
C ILE A 90 -4.15 -11.41 12.83
N GLU A 91 -4.64 -10.47 13.62
CA GLU A 91 -5.04 -10.74 15.00
C GLU A 91 -6.25 -11.70 15.11
N ALA A 92 -7.28 -11.49 14.28
CA ALA A 92 -8.53 -12.26 14.33
C ALA A 92 -8.43 -13.66 13.70
N PHE A 93 -7.67 -13.81 12.61
CA PHE A 93 -7.70 -15.02 11.76
C PHE A 93 -6.44 -15.88 11.86
N THR A 94 -5.53 -15.58 12.80
CA THR A 94 -4.36 -16.43 13.05
C THR A 94 -4.14 -16.64 14.53
N ALA A 95 -3.78 -17.87 14.90
CA ALA A 95 -3.40 -18.24 16.26
C ALA A 95 -1.93 -17.90 16.52
N PRO A 96 -1.52 -17.72 17.80
CA PRO A 96 -0.11 -17.72 18.17
C PRO A 96 0.59 -18.97 17.61
N SER A 97 1.76 -18.79 17.00
CA SER A 97 2.55 -19.80 16.28
C SER A 97 1.94 -20.33 14.98
N GLY A 98 0.76 -19.87 14.56
CA GLY A 98 0.24 -20.15 13.22
C GLY A 98 1.10 -19.52 12.13
N GLU A 99 1.11 -20.14 10.95
CA GLU A 99 1.92 -19.68 9.82
C GLU A 99 1.18 -18.67 8.94
N ILE A 100 1.91 -17.63 8.52
CA ILE A 100 1.48 -16.58 7.60
C ILE A 100 2.42 -16.60 6.40
N VAL A 101 1.91 -16.94 5.22
CA VAL A 101 2.69 -17.01 3.98
C VAL A 101 2.55 -15.70 3.22
N CYS A 102 3.66 -15.11 2.78
CA CYS A 102 3.66 -13.90 1.97
C CYS A 102 4.92 -13.81 1.09
N VAL A 103 4.80 -13.25 -0.10
CA VAL A 103 5.93 -12.96 -0.97
C VAL A 103 6.90 -11.95 -0.33
N SER A 104 8.20 -12.10 -0.56
CA SER A 104 9.24 -11.23 -0.01
C SER A 104 10.35 -10.93 -1.03
N PRO A 105 10.80 -9.67 -1.20
CA PRO A 105 10.38 -8.49 -0.44
C PRO A 105 8.94 -8.05 -0.75
N SER A 106 8.27 -7.58 0.29
CA SER A 106 6.94 -6.97 0.23
C SER A 106 6.83 -5.84 1.27
N TYR A 107 5.63 -5.35 1.54
CA TYR A 107 5.42 -4.34 2.58
C TYR A 107 5.84 -4.90 3.95
N ALA A 108 6.91 -4.34 4.50
CA ALA A 108 7.60 -4.86 5.68
C ALA A 108 6.71 -5.06 6.92
N MET A 109 5.57 -4.35 7.01
CA MET A 109 4.72 -4.45 8.18
C MET A 109 3.99 -5.80 8.29
N PHE A 110 3.83 -6.59 7.22
CA PHE A 110 3.26 -7.93 7.34
C PHE A 110 4.09 -8.82 8.27
N GLU A 111 5.41 -8.86 8.09
CA GLU A 111 6.33 -9.59 8.96
C GLU A 111 6.34 -8.99 10.37
N VAL A 112 6.41 -7.66 10.48
CA VAL A 112 6.43 -6.97 11.78
C VAL A 112 5.18 -7.27 12.59
N TYR A 113 3.99 -7.20 11.99
CA TYR A 113 2.73 -7.53 12.67
C TYR A 113 2.65 -9.01 13.01
N SER A 114 3.04 -9.90 12.09
CA SER A 114 3.11 -11.34 12.36
C SER A 114 3.95 -11.65 13.61
N LYS A 115 5.18 -11.12 13.66
CA LYS A 115 6.10 -11.29 14.80
C LYS A 115 5.62 -10.62 16.08
N MET A 116 5.08 -9.40 15.99
CA MET A 116 4.48 -8.67 17.12
C MET A 116 3.43 -9.51 17.83
N TYR A 117 2.66 -10.24 17.04
CA TYR A 117 1.59 -11.11 17.47
C TYR A 117 2.05 -12.55 17.77
N GLY A 118 3.33 -12.87 17.55
CA GLY A 118 3.90 -14.19 17.80
C GLY A 118 3.41 -15.26 16.83
N ARG A 119 3.23 -14.89 15.56
CA ARG A 119 2.95 -15.78 14.43
C ARG A 119 4.25 -16.10 13.69
N ASN A 120 4.26 -17.22 12.98
CA ASN A 120 5.38 -17.63 12.14
C ASN A 120 5.22 -17.02 10.75
N PHE A 121 6.05 -16.05 10.40
CA PHE A 121 6.04 -15.47 9.05
C PHE A 121 6.89 -16.33 8.11
N VAL A 122 6.30 -16.81 7.02
CA VAL A 122 6.92 -17.67 6.01
C VAL A 122 7.10 -16.87 4.72
N PRO A 123 8.30 -16.29 4.48
CA PRO A 123 8.56 -15.52 3.27
C PRO A 123 8.70 -16.44 2.04
N VAL A 124 8.07 -16.04 0.93
CA VAL A 124 8.29 -16.63 -0.40
C VAL A 124 9.24 -15.72 -1.18
N PRO A 125 10.53 -16.06 -1.33
CA PRO A 125 11.48 -15.19 -2.01
C PRO A 125 11.20 -15.13 -3.51
N TYR A 126 11.38 -13.95 -4.11
CA TYR A 126 11.53 -13.85 -5.57
C TYR A 126 12.73 -14.67 -6.03
N ARG A 127 12.67 -15.13 -7.28
CA ARG A 127 13.82 -15.70 -7.98
C ARG A 127 14.85 -14.61 -8.28
N ASP A 128 16.08 -15.01 -8.63
CA ASP A 128 17.16 -14.07 -8.92
C ASP A 128 16.84 -13.10 -10.07
N ASP A 129 16.04 -13.56 -11.05
CA ASP A 129 15.56 -12.75 -12.17
C ASP A 129 14.34 -11.87 -11.81
N LEU A 130 13.97 -11.83 -10.53
CA LEU A 130 12.84 -11.08 -9.96
C LEU A 130 11.47 -11.59 -10.38
N THR A 131 11.39 -12.80 -10.93
CA THR A 131 10.10 -13.46 -11.18
C THR A 131 9.60 -14.20 -9.94
N ILE A 132 8.28 -14.38 -9.87
CA ILE A 132 7.59 -15.19 -8.86
C ILE A 132 6.37 -15.80 -9.52
N THR A 133 6.06 -17.06 -9.21
CA THR A 133 4.92 -17.78 -9.76
C THR A 133 3.96 -18.21 -8.66
N VAL A 134 2.73 -18.53 -9.03
CA VAL A 134 1.73 -19.14 -8.13
C VAL A 134 2.28 -20.40 -7.46
N ASP A 135 3.00 -21.23 -8.21
CA ASP A 135 3.57 -22.49 -7.69
C ASP A 135 4.66 -22.23 -6.64
N ASP A 136 5.47 -21.17 -6.82
CA ASP A 136 6.47 -20.79 -5.81
C ASP A 136 5.78 -20.47 -4.48
N VAL A 137 4.65 -19.76 -4.51
CA VAL A 137 3.88 -19.38 -3.32
C VAL A 137 3.14 -20.57 -2.72
N ILE A 138 2.39 -21.34 -3.52
CA ILE A 138 1.65 -22.52 -3.05
C ILE A 138 2.59 -23.56 -2.43
N SER A 139 3.81 -23.71 -2.96
CA SER A 139 4.82 -24.65 -2.41
C SER A 139 5.25 -24.33 -0.97
N LYS A 140 5.00 -23.11 -0.49
CA LYS A 140 5.30 -22.67 0.88
C LYS A 140 4.13 -22.83 1.84
N ILE A 141 2.96 -23.18 1.33
CA ILE A 141 1.79 -23.46 2.15
C ILE A 141 1.95 -24.83 2.81
N SER A 142 1.81 -24.86 4.12
CA SER A 142 1.85 -26.07 4.96
C SER A 142 0.49 -26.34 5.60
N ASP A 143 0.39 -27.41 6.40
CA ASP A 143 -0.79 -27.69 7.21
C ASP A 143 -0.95 -26.71 8.41
N ASP A 144 0.10 -25.96 8.75
CA ASP A 144 0.11 -24.94 9.80
C ASP A 144 -0.21 -23.52 9.25
N THR A 145 -0.35 -23.38 7.93
CA THR A 145 -0.70 -22.10 7.29
C THR A 145 -2.14 -21.71 7.61
N GLN A 146 -2.32 -20.50 8.11
CA GLN A 146 -3.64 -19.97 8.50
C GLN A 146 -4.02 -18.71 7.71
N LEU A 147 -3.01 -17.97 7.23
CA LEU A 147 -3.21 -16.77 6.43
C LEU A 147 -2.24 -16.74 5.26
N LEU A 148 -2.78 -16.55 4.06
CA LEU A 148 -2.04 -16.20 2.86
C LEU A 148 -2.20 -14.70 2.59
N ILE A 149 -1.10 -13.96 2.51
CA ILE A 149 -1.11 -12.53 2.18
C ILE A 149 -0.61 -12.34 0.76
N LEU A 150 -1.47 -11.78 -0.09
CA LEU A 150 -1.17 -11.40 -1.47
C LEU A 150 -1.23 -9.88 -1.56
N VAL A 151 -0.20 -9.25 -2.10
CA VAL A 151 -0.20 -7.80 -2.34
C VAL A 151 -0.30 -7.59 -3.84
N ASN A 152 -1.31 -6.85 -4.27
CA ASN A 152 -1.64 -6.75 -5.68
C ASN A 152 -2.05 -5.32 -6.06
N PRO A 153 -1.18 -4.54 -6.72
CA PRO A 153 0.25 -4.78 -7.01
C PRO A 153 1.18 -4.85 -5.79
N ASN A 154 2.23 -5.68 -5.84
CA ASN A 154 3.19 -5.80 -4.74
C ASN A 154 4.11 -4.57 -4.62
N ASN A 155 4.41 -4.12 -3.40
CA ASN A 155 5.42 -3.11 -3.11
C ASN A 155 6.60 -3.78 -2.40
N PRO A 156 7.84 -3.72 -2.92
CA PRO A 156 8.34 -2.70 -3.85
C PRO A 156 8.50 -3.14 -5.32
N MET A 157 8.10 -4.36 -5.67
CA MET A 157 8.41 -4.95 -6.99
C MET A 157 7.49 -4.48 -8.12
N GLY A 158 6.27 -4.06 -7.80
CA GLY A 158 5.25 -3.58 -8.73
C GLY A 158 4.50 -4.66 -9.49
N ASN A 159 4.91 -5.94 -9.42
CA ASN A 159 4.21 -7.01 -10.13
C ASN A 159 2.78 -7.19 -9.59
N ALA A 160 1.89 -7.56 -10.50
CA ALA A 160 0.51 -7.91 -10.21
C ALA A 160 0.23 -9.36 -10.63
N TRP A 161 -0.74 -9.98 -9.98
CA TRP A 161 -1.25 -11.30 -10.33
C TRP A 161 -2.39 -11.17 -11.33
N SER A 162 -2.39 -12.03 -12.35
CA SER A 162 -3.52 -12.15 -13.25
C SER A 162 -4.75 -12.76 -12.57
N GLU A 163 -5.93 -12.58 -13.15
CA GLU A 163 -7.16 -13.19 -12.65
C GLU A 163 -7.02 -14.72 -12.48
N THR A 164 -6.45 -15.40 -13.47
CA THR A 164 -6.21 -16.86 -13.42
C THR A 164 -5.27 -17.26 -12.28
N GLU A 165 -4.24 -16.46 -11.99
CA GLU A 165 -3.35 -16.71 -10.87
C GLU A 165 -4.03 -16.48 -9.53
N MET A 166 -4.85 -15.43 -9.41
CA MET A 166 -5.64 -15.15 -8.22
C MET A 166 -6.66 -16.27 -7.93
N THR A 167 -7.37 -16.75 -8.95
CA THR A 167 -8.29 -17.89 -8.81
C THR A 167 -7.57 -19.11 -8.24
N ARG A 168 -6.38 -19.44 -8.73
CA ARG A 168 -5.59 -20.58 -8.21
C ARG A 168 -5.22 -20.42 -6.74
N PHE A 169 -4.92 -19.21 -6.29
CA PHE A 169 -4.68 -18.95 -4.86
C PHE A 169 -5.93 -19.17 -4.02
N PHE A 170 -7.08 -18.67 -4.48
CA PHE A 170 -8.36 -18.84 -3.77
C PHE A 170 -8.79 -20.30 -3.69
N GLU A 171 -8.69 -21.05 -4.79
CA GLU A 171 -9.02 -22.49 -4.82
C GLU A 171 -8.13 -23.30 -3.86
N GLU A 172 -6.82 -23.03 -3.85
CA GLU A 172 -5.90 -23.72 -2.94
C GLU A 172 -6.14 -23.35 -1.48
N ALA A 173 -6.44 -22.07 -1.21
CA ALA A 173 -6.75 -21.58 0.12
C ALA A 173 -8.05 -22.19 0.65
N GLU A 174 -9.12 -22.22 -0.17
CA GLU A 174 -10.39 -22.87 0.19
C GLU A 174 -10.19 -24.36 0.49
N ARG A 175 -9.48 -25.08 -0.39
CA ARG A 175 -9.17 -26.51 -0.23
C ARG A 175 -8.46 -26.81 1.09
N ARG A 176 -7.62 -25.88 1.57
CA ARG A 176 -6.85 -26.01 2.82
C ARG A 176 -7.46 -25.26 4.01
N GLN A 177 -8.58 -24.58 3.82
CA GLN A 177 -9.25 -23.76 4.85
C GLN A 177 -8.35 -22.64 5.39
N ILE A 178 -7.65 -21.96 4.49
CA ILE A 178 -6.73 -20.85 4.77
C ILE A 178 -7.45 -19.53 4.51
N THR A 179 -7.32 -18.56 5.40
CA THR A 179 -7.81 -17.20 5.13
C THR A 179 -6.87 -16.50 4.15
N VAL A 180 -7.42 -15.76 3.19
CA VAL A 180 -6.65 -14.95 2.23
C VAL A 180 -6.87 -13.48 2.53
N LEU A 181 -5.77 -12.74 2.60
CA LEU A 181 -5.76 -11.28 2.62
C LEU A 181 -5.11 -10.77 1.34
N VAL A 182 -5.88 -10.05 0.53
CA VAL A 182 -5.38 -9.31 -0.63
C VAL A 182 -5.23 -7.83 -0.26
N ASP A 183 -4.00 -7.31 -0.24
CA ASP A 183 -3.75 -5.87 -0.06
C ASP A 183 -3.67 -5.17 -1.42
N GLU A 184 -4.69 -4.34 -1.68
CA GLU A 184 -4.89 -3.60 -2.92
C GLU A 184 -4.60 -2.10 -2.73
N ALA A 185 -3.56 -1.76 -1.97
CA ALA A 185 -3.17 -0.37 -1.72
C ALA A 185 -2.89 0.42 -3.02
N TYR A 186 -2.53 -0.27 -4.10
CA TYR A 186 -2.16 0.29 -5.40
C TYR A 186 -3.15 -0.06 -6.52
N HIS A 187 -4.36 -0.54 -6.19
CA HIS A 187 -5.32 -1.09 -7.17
C HIS A 187 -5.66 -0.12 -8.31
N TYR A 188 -5.71 1.19 -8.07
CA TYR A 188 -6.01 2.16 -9.14
C TYR A 188 -4.95 2.24 -10.24
N PHE A 189 -3.79 1.62 -10.01
CA PHE A 189 -2.70 1.52 -10.97
C PHE A 189 -2.61 0.11 -11.56
N CYS A 190 -3.67 -0.70 -11.46
CA CYS A 190 -3.75 -2.05 -11.97
C CYS A 190 -5.18 -2.34 -12.45
N PRO A 191 -5.38 -3.01 -13.60
CA PRO A 191 -6.73 -3.31 -14.07
C PRO A 191 -7.46 -4.34 -13.19
N GLU A 192 -6.73 -5.26 -12.57
CA GLU A 192 -7.30 -6.40 -11.85
C GLU A 192 -7.63 -6.09 -10.40
N THR A 193 -8.72 -6.68 -9.91
CA THR A 193 -9.20 -6.51 -8.53
C THR A 193 -9.82 -7.79 -7.99
N SER A 194 -9.55 -8.09 -6.72
CA SER A 194 -10.09 -9.21 -5.96
C SER A 194 -11.30 -8.85 -5.11
N ILE A 195 -11.77 -7.59 -5.16
CA ILE A 195 -12.91 -7.16 -4.31
C ILE A 195 -14.16 -8.00 -4.56
N GLY A 196 -14.43 -8.41 -5.80
CA GLY A 196 -15.55 -9.29 -6.12
C GLY A 196 -15.49 -10.63 -5.39
N TYR A 197 -14.29 -11.22 -5.25
CA TYR A 197 -14.09 -12.45 -4.48
C TYR A 197 -14.34 -12.22 -2.99
N ALA A 198 -13.80 -11.15 -2.41
CA ALA A 198 -14.02 -10.81 -1.00
C ALA A 198 -15.49 -10.61 -0.63
N LEU A 199 -16.31 -10.12 -1.58
CA LEU A 199 -17.74 -9.91 -1.38
C LEU A 199 -18.58 -11.17 -1.57
N THR A 200 -18.04 -12.22 -2.20
CA THR A 200 -18.81 -13.41 -2.59
C THR A 200 -18.30 -14.71 -1.97
N HIS A 201 -17.13 -14.71 -1.35
CA HIS A 201 -16.50 -15.88 -0.74
C HIS A 201 -16.09 -15.60 0.69
N ASP A 202 -16.39 -16.55 1.58
CA ASP A 202 -15.91 -16.52 2.96
C ASP A 202 -14.38 -16.68 3.00
N HIS A 203 -13.76 -16.18 4.06
CA HIS A 203 -12.30 -16.26 4.27
C HIS A 203 -11.44 -15.52 3.24
N VAL A 204 -12.02 -14.66 2.41
CA VAL A 204 -11.29 -13.72 1.56
C VAL A 204 -11.51 -12.29 2.05
N PHE A 205 -10.42 -11.59 2.37
CA PHE A 205 -10.42 -10.17 2.68
C PHE A 205 -9.66 -9.38 1.62
N VAL A 206 -10.15 -8.17 1.35
CA VAL A 206 -9.45 -7.16 0.57
C VAL A 206 -9.22 -5.92 1.44
N THR A 207 -7.99 -5.42 1.50
CA THR A 207 -7.71 -4.10 2.10
C THR A 207 -7.44 -3.06 1.03
N ARG A 208 -8.04 -1.89 1.17
CA ARG A 208 -7.76 -0.72 0.32
C ARG A 208 -7.50 0.51 1.16
N THR A 209 -6.80 1.47 0.56
CA THR A 209 -6.44 2.72 1.23
C THR A 209 -6.66 3.94 0.34
N PHE A 210 -6.99 5.05 0.99
CA PHE A 210 -7.02 6.37 0.38
C PHE A 210 -5.65 7.08 0.45
N SER A 211 -4.61 6.39 0.91
CA SER A 211 -3.28 6.98 1.08
C SER A 211 -2.52 7.22 -0.23
N LYS A 212 -2.84 6.45 -1.28
CA LYS A 212 -2.05 6.39 -2.52
C LYS A 212 -2.63 7.31 -3.57
N LEU A 213 -3.47 6.81 -4.49
CA LEU A 213 -4.08 7.62 -5.54
C LEU A 213 -4.73 8.90 -4.98
N PHE A 214 -5.52 8.76 -3.92
CA PHE A 214 -6.34 9.83 -3.33
C PHE A 214 -5.53 10.94 -2.63
N SER A 215 -4.21 10.80 -2.50
CA SER A 215 -3.37 11.79 -1.80
C SER A 215 -3.71 12.00 -0.32
N LEU A 216 -4.43 11.07 0.32
CA LEU A 216 -4.89 11.18 1.72
C LEU A 216 -4.03 10.37 2.70
N ALA A 217 -2.72 10.23 2.46
CA ALA A 217 -1.82 9.47 3.33
C ALA A 217 -1.82 9.99 4.77
N GLY A 218 -1.85 11.32 4.94
CA GLY A 218 -1.94 11.99 6.24
C GLY A 218 -3.32 11.90 6.90
N ALA A 219 -4.39 11.64 6.13
CA ALA A 219 -5.75 11.57 6.66
C ALA A 219 -6.07 10.21 7.31
N ARG A 220 -5.25 9.18 7.06
CA ARG A 220 -5.38 7.86 7.70
C ARG A 220 -6.72 7.17 7.45
N LEU A 221 -7.14 7.04 6.19
CA LEU A 221 -8.34 6.28 5.82
C LEU A 221 -8.02 5.05 4.97
N GLY A 222 -8.70 3.96 5.30
CA GLY A 222 -8.76 2.74 4.50
C GLY A 222 -9.99 1.95 4.89
N TYR A 223 -10.16 0.79 4.26
CA TYR A 223 -11.22 -0.15 4.60
C TYR A 223 -10.78 -1.59 4.38
N VAL A 224 -11.46 -2.48 5.09
CA VAL A 224 -11.51 -3.92 4.82
C VAL A 224 -12.81 -4.21 4.12
N ALA A 225 -12.75 -4.94 3.02
CA ALA A 225 -13.88 -5.60 2.37
C ALA A 225 -13.78 -7.12 2.59
N GLY A 226 -14.90 -7.78 2.82
CA GLY A 226 -14.95 -9.23 3.05
C GLY A 226 -16.39 -9.69 3.24
N TRP A 227 -16.58 -10.96 3.61
CA TRP A 227 -17.89 -11.48 3.97
C TRP A 227 -18.39 -10.91 5.32
N PRO A 228 -19.71 -10.78 5.53
CA PRO A 228 -20.28 -10.04 6.66
C PRO A 228 -19.80 -10.51 8.04
N GLU A 229 -19.78 -11.82 8.28
CA GLU A 229 -19.37 -12.39 9.57
C GLU A 229 -17.88 -12.15 9.85
N GLY A 230 -17.04 -12.24 8.82
CA GLY A 230 -15.61 -11.98 8.93
C GLY A 230 -15.32 -10.51 9.21
N VAL A 231 -16.00 -9.61 8.49
CA VAL A 231 -15.92 -8.17 8.69
C VAL A 231 -16.38 -7.79 10.10
N ALA A 232 -17.46 -8.39 10.60
CA ALA A 232 -17.92 -8.17 11.97
C ALA A 232 -16.87 -8.59 13.02
N LEU A 233 -16.06 -9.62 12.77
CA LEU A 233 -14.93 -9.98 13.64
C LEU A 233 -13.81 -8.95 13.58
N VAL A 234 -13.47 -8.43 12.40
CA VAL A 234 -12.49 -7.35 12.23
C VAL A 234 -12.94 -6.09 12.97
N GLN A 235 -14.21 -5.71 12.87
CA GLN A 235 -14.77 -4.53 13.52
C GLN A 235 -14.64 -4.58 15.05
N LYS A 236 -14.70 -5.77 15.67
CA LYS A 236 -14.50 -5.94 17.13
C LYS A 236 -13.10 -5.52 17.60
N LEU A 237 -12.11 -5.45 16.70
CA LEU A 237 -10.75 -5.02 16.99
C LEU A 237 -10.51 -3.53 16.72
N ASN A 238 -11.48 -2.83 16.14
CA ASN A 238 -11.40 -1.39 15.95
C ASN A 238 -11.52 -0.66 17.29
N THR A 239 -10.82 0.45 17.44
CA THR A 239 -11.06 1.35 18.57
C THR A 239 -12.43 2.03 18.41
N PRO A 240 -13.09 2.43 19.50
CA PRO A 240 -14.27 3.29 19.40
C PRO A 240 -13.97 4.54 18.57
N HIS A 241 -14.84 4.87 17.62
CA HIS A 241 -14.69 6.04 16.74
C HIS A 241 -13.32 6.08 16.03
N ASN A 242 -12.85 4.95 15.50
CA ASN A 242 -11.49 4.78 14.99
C ASN A 242 -11.13 5.75 13.87
N VAL A 243 -12.00 5.98 12.89
CA VAL A 243 -11.71 6.81 11.72
C VAL A 243 -12.14 8.25 11.91
N ASN A 244 -11.28 9.20 11.56
CA ASN A 244 -11.59 10.63 11.69
C ASN A 244 -12.50 11.15 10.57
N MET A 245 -13.31 12.15 10.91
CA MET A 245 -14.35 12.67 10.00
C MET A 245 -13.80 13.47 8.81
N PHE A 246 -12.66 14.13 8.97
CA PHE A 246 -12.00 14.84 7.85
C PHE A 246 -11.61 13.87 6.75
N ALA A 247 -11.08 12.71 7.10
CA ALA A 247 -10.67 11.73 6.11
C ALA A 247 -11.85 11.21 5.28
N MET A 248 -13.00 10.95 5.93
CA MET A 248 -14.23 10.56 5.25
C MET A 248 -14.76 11.69 4.35
N LEU A 249 -14.75 12.93 4.84
CA LEU A 249 -15.19 14.11 4.09
C LEU A 249 -14.36 14.31 2.81
N PHE A 250 -13.02 14.30 2.94
CA PHE A 250 -12.11 14.42 1.80
C PHE A 250 -12.28 13.27 0.81
N ALA A 251 -12.33 12.02 1.28
CA ALA A 251 -12.48 10.86 0.42
C ALA A 251 -13.81 10.88 -0.35
N LYS A 252 -14.92 11.21 0.33
CA LYS A 252 -16.24 11.36 -0.28
C LYS A 252 -16.21 12.42 -1.37
N LYS A 253 -15.66 13.61 -1.07
CA LYS A 253 -15.59 14.70 -2.05
C LYS A 253 -14.77 14.32 -3.29
N ILE A 254 -13.66 13.58 -3.12
CA ILE A 254 -12.86 13.10 -4.26
C ILE A 254 -13.70 12.16 -5.15
N MET A 255 -14.44 11.22 -4.56
CA MET A 255 -15.26 10.24 -5.29
C MET A 255 -16.52 10.84 -5.92
N GLU A 256 -17.06 11.93 -5.37
CA GLU A 256 -18.23 12.63 -5.91
C GLU A 256 -17.87 13.61 -7.03
N THR A 257 -16.63 14.11 -7.06
CA THR A 257 -16.19 15.07 -8.06
C THR A 257 -15.99 14.35 -9.39
N GLU A 258 -16.87 14.63 -10.35
CA GLU A 258 -16.86 14.03 -11.68
C GLU A 258 -15.48 14.20 -12.35
N GLY A 259 -14.95 13.10 -12.90
CA GLY A 259 -13.65 13.06 -13.59
C GLY A 259 -12.42 13.23 -12.69
N MET A 260 -12.57 13.45 -11.37
CA MET A 260 -11.42 13.67 -10.49
C MET A 260 -10.53 12.43 -10.39
N LEU A 261 -11.11 11.25 -10.17
CA LEU A 261 -10.35 10.00 -10.09
C LEU A 261 -9.62 9.70 -11.39
N ASP A 262 -10.30 9.84 -12.53
CA ASP A 262 -9.72 9.62 -13.85
C ASP A 262 -8.54 10.57 -14.09
N SER A 263 -8.71 11.87 -13.78
CA SER A 263 -7.63 12.85 -13.89
C SER A 263 -6.45 12.53 -12.98
N MET A 264 -6.68 12.07 -11.75
CA MET A 264 -5.60 11.67 -10.83
C MET A 264 -4.82 10.45 -11.37
N ILE A 265 -5.53 9.47 -11.94
CA ILE A 265 -4.92 8.29 -12.56
C ILE A 265 -4.12 8.69 -13.80
N GLU A 266 -4.71 9.48 -14.69
CA GLU A 266 -4.06 9.97 -15.92
C GLU A 266 -2.81 10.79 -15.62
N ASN A 267 -2.87 11.71 -14.65
CA ASN A 267 -1.72 12.51 -14.24
C ASN A 267 -0.57 11.65 -13.71
N GLN A 268 -0.89 10.61 -12.93
CA GLN A 268 0.10 9.66 -12.42
C GLN A 268 0.74 8.85 -13.56
N LEU A 269 -0.08 8.32 -14.47
CA LEU A 269 0.37 7.52 -15.61
C LEU A 269 1.23 8.35 -16.56
N ALA A 270 0.81 9.58 -16.87
CA ALA A 270 1.53 10.48 -17.76
C ALA A 270 2.92 10.83 -17.21
N GLY A 271 3.03 11.12 -15.91
CA GLY A 271 4.33 11.41 -15.31
C GLY A 271 5.23 10.17 -15.24
N LYS A 272 4.68 8.99 -14.91
CA LYS A 272 5.41 7.72 -14.96
C LYS A 272 5.93 7.42 -16.37
N GLN A 273 5.09 7.55 -17.39
CA GLN A 273 5.48 7.34 -18.79
C GLN A 273 6.55 8.34 -19.22
N TRP A 274 6.39 9.61 -18.86
CA TRP A 274 7.40 10.63 -19.17
C TRP A 274 8.76 10.29 -18.55
N LEU A 275 8.79 9.81 -17.30
CA LEU A 275 10.02 9.40 -16.63
C LEU A 275 10.68 8.21 -17.35
N VAL A 276 9.89 7.19 -17.72
CA VAL A 276 10.36 6.04 -18.53
C VAL A 276 11.06 6.53 -19.81
N GLU A 277 10.42 7.42 -20.57
CA GLU A 277 11.00 7.98 -21.80
C GLU A 277 12.32 8.73 -21.54
N GLN A 278 12.44 9.45 -20.42
CA GLN A 278 13.68 10.13 -20.09
C GLN A 278 14.79 9.18 -19.65
N LEU A 279 14.44 8.12 -18.91
CA LEU A 279 15.40 7.09 -18.50
C LEU A 279 15.97 6.37 -19.72
N ASP A 280 15.11 5.98 -20.68
CA ASP A 280 15.52 5.38 -21.96
C ASP A 280 16.46 6.30 -22.74
N ARG A 281 16.08 7.57 -22.92
CA ARG A 281 16.91 8.58 -23.63
C ARG A 281 18.26 8.80 -22.98
N ASN A 282 18.36 8.55 -21.67
CA ASN A 282 19.58 8.74 -20.90
C ASN A 282 20.35 7.44 -20.61
N GLY A 283 19.87 6.29 -21.08
CA GLY A 283 20.56 5.01 -20.95
C GLY A 283 20.49 4.37 -19.56
N TYR A 284 19.51 4.73 -18.74
CA TYR A 284 19.32 4.10 -17.44
C TYR A 284 18.60 2.76 -17.56
N GLU A 285 19.06 1.75 -16.81
CA GLU A 285 18.28 0.54 -16.58
C GLU A 285 17.22 0.82 -15.49
N TYR A 286 15.99 0.35 -15.70
CA TYR A 286 14.90 0.50 -14.72
C TYR A 286 13.96 -0.70 -14.73
N ARG A 287 13.20 -0.84 -13.65
CA ARG A 287 12.05 -1.75 -13.55
C ARG A 287 10.81 -0.94 -13.21
N SER A 288 9.90 -0.87 -14.17
CA SER A 288 8.61 -0.19 -14.08
C SER A 288 7.51 -1.21 -14.35
N SER A 289 6.79 -1.62 -13.30
CA SER A 289 5.60 -2.48 -13.41
C SER A 289 4.38 -1.68 -12.91
N GLU A 290 3.43 -2.25 -12.19
CA GLU A 290 2.27 -1.51 -11.67
C GLU A 290 2.60 -0.67 -10.43
N GLY A 291 1.66 0.17 -10.00
CA GLY A 291 1.81 1.06 -8.86
C GLY A 291 2.41 2.44 -9.16
N ASN A 292 2.61 3.26 -8.11
CA ASN A 292 3.13 4.63 -8.19
C ASN A 292 4.62 4.74 -7.83
N PHE A 293 5.42 3.75 -8.22
CA PHE A 293 6.85 3.72 -7.97
C PHE A 293 7.57 2.89 -9.05
N MET A 294 8.90 2.97 -9.07
CA MET A 294 9.77 2.13 -9.90
C MET A 294 11.16 2.00 -9.30
N PHE A 295 11.90 0.99 -9.76
CA PHE A 295 13.33 0.89 -9.50
C PHE A 295 14.13 1.47 -10.66
N ILE A 296 15.20 2.19 -10.33
CA ILE A 296 16.14 2.77 -11.30
C ILE A 296 17.54 2.36 -10.85
N LYS A 297 18.33 1.81 -11.76
CA LYS A 297 19.73 1.46 -11.51
C LYS A 297 20.61 2.65 -11.87
N PRO A 298 21.22 3.34 -10.89
CA PRO A 298 22.13 4.43 -11.16
C PRO A 298 23.43 3.93 -11.81
N PHE A 299 24.15 4.82 -12.48
CA PHE A 299 25.50 4.52 -13.00
C PHE A 299 26.54 4.50 -11.87
N SER A 300 26.34 5.35 -10.87
CA SER A 300 27.16 5.48 -9.68
C SER A 300 26.55 4.71 -8.50
N ASP A 301 27.20 4.79 -7.35
CA ASP A 301 26.73 4.17 -6.11
C ASP A 301 25.34 4.68 -5.67
N ALA A 302 24.40 3.76 -5.43
CA ALA A 302 23.02 4.11 -5.10
C ALA A 302 22.90 4.87 -3.77
N SER A 303 23.64 4.44 -2.73
CA SER A 303 23.70 5.12 -1.43
C SER A 303 24.17 6.57 -1.59
N GLU A 304 25.19 6.81 -2.42
CA GLU A 304 25.72 8.14 -2.73
C GLU A 304 24.66 9.02 -3.40
N ILE A 305 23.98 8.50 -4.42
CA ILE A 305 22.93 9.25 -5.11
C ILE A 305 21.79 9.60 -4.14
N VAL A 306 21.32 8.68 -3.30
CA VAL A 306 20.28 8.98 -2.29
C VAL A 306 20.75 10.10 -1.34
N ARG A 307 22.00 10.04 -0.87
CA ARG A 307 22.55 11.05 0.04
C ARG A 307 22.63 12.42 -0.61
N ARG A 308 23.17 12.51 -1.82
CA ARG A 308 23.33 13.77 -2.57
C ARG A 308 21.98 14.33 -3.04
N MET A 309 21.07 13.48 -3.47
CA MET A 309 19.69 13.85 -3.84
C MET A 309 18.99 14.58 -2.69
N LYS A 310 19.14 14.08 -1.45
CA LYS A 310 18.63 14.75 -0.25
C LYS A 310 19.38 16.04 0.05
N ALA A 311 20.71 16.01 0.11
CA ALA A 311 21.53 17.11 0.62
C ALA A 311 21.63 18.30 -0.37
N GLU A 312 21.76 18.02 -1.66
CA GLU A 312 22.04 19.01 -2.70
C GLU A 312 20.78 19.43 -3.46
N LYS A 313 19.80 18.54 -3.59
CA LYS A 313 18.61 18.75 -4.45
C LYS A 313 17.31 18.87 -3.67
N GLY A 314 17.31 18.55 -2.37
CA GLY A 314 16.09 18.60 -1.56
C GLY A 314 15.04 17.57 -2.01
N ILE A 315 15.47 16.45 -2.57
CA ILE A 315 14.59 15.37 -3.05
C ILE A 315 14.85 14.12 -2.21
N LEU A 316 13.78 13.51 -1.70
CA LEU A 316 13.86 12.28 -0.91
C LEU A 316 13.50 11.09 -1.77
N ILE A 317 14.40 10.12 -1.87
CA ILE A 317 14.20 8.81 -2.53
C ILE A 317 14.72 7.71 -1.60
N LYS A 318 14.49 6.43 -1.95
CA LYS A 318 15.03 5.30 -1.20
C LYS A 318 16.05 4.52 -2.00
N GLU A 319 17.01 3.95 -1.30
CA GLU A 319 17.85 2.87 -1.81
C GLU A 319 17.20 1.54 -1.48
N TYR A 320 17.34 0.58 -2.39
CA TYR A 320 17.12 -0.83 -2.14
C TYR A 320 18.36 -1.60 -2.58
N ASP A 321 18.92 -2.36 -1.65
CA ASP A 321 20.07 -3.22 -1.90
C ASP A 321 19.64 -4.67 -2.13
N GLY A 322 20.43 -5.42 -2.90
CA GLY A 322 20.23 -6.85 -3.11
C GLY A 322 18.96 -7.23 -3.89
N ILE A 323 18.51 -6.42 -4.85
CA ILE A 323 17.34 -6.74 -5.69
C ILE A 323 17.76 -7.71 -6.80
N GLY A 324 17.83 -9.01 -6.47
CA GLY A 324 18.17 -10.09 -7.41
C GLY A 324 19.39 -9.77 -8.28
N THR A 325 19.31 -10.03 -9.58
CA THR A 325 20.35 -9.63 -10.54
C THR A 325 20.35 -8.14 -10.90
N PHE A 326 19.34 -7.37 -10.46
CA PHE A 326 19.29 -5.93 -10.69
C PHE A 326 20.30 -5.18 -9.80
N GLY A 327 20.56 -5.71 -8.61
CA GLY A 327 21.56 -5.20 -7.67
C GLY A 327 21.04 -4.06 -6.80
N SER A 328 21.94 -3.18 -6.35
CA SER A 328 21.58 -1.98 -5.59
C SER A 328 20.98 -0.93 -6.51
N CYS A 329 19.84 -0.36 -6.13
CA CYS A 329 19.05 0.53 -6.97
C CYS A 329 18.33 1.60 -6.17
N LEU A 330 17.82 2.60 -6.88
CA LEU A 330 16.93 3.63 -6.33
C LEU A 330 15.49 3.16 -6.46
N ARG A 331 14.68 3.28 -5.41
CA ARG A 331 13.22 3.22 -5.51
C ARG A 331 12.66 4.61 -5.45
N VAL A 332 11.98 5.00 -6.53
CA VAL A 332 11.46 6.35 -6.73
C VAL A 332 9.96 6.29 -6.85
N THR A 333 9.26 7.05 -6.02
CA THR A 333 7.82 7.30 -6.19
C THR A 333 7.61 8.08 -7.47
N THR A 334 6.70 7.63 -8.31
CA THR A 334 6.28 8.38 -9.49
C THR A 334 5.17 9.35 -9.12
N GLY A 335 4.96 10.37 -9.93
CA GLY A 335 3.96 11.40 -9.69
C GLY A 335 3.67 12.17 -10.97
N PRO A 336 3.02 13.34 -10.89
CA PRO A 336 2.81 14.19 -12.04
C PRO A 336 4.14 14.59 -12.69
N LYS A 337 4.07 14.91 -13.98
CA LYS A 337 5.25 15.18 -14.83
C LYS A 337 6.21 16.21 -14.25
N LEU A 338 5.71 17.28 -13.64
CA LEU A 338 6.55 18.34 -13.07
C LEU A 338 7.48 17.82 -11.95
N SER A 339 6.95 16.94 -11.09
CA SER A 339 7.75 16.28 -10.06
C SER A 339 8.79 15.34 -10.67
N MET A 340 8.46 14.65 -11.76
CA MET A 340 9.38 13.76 -12.47
C MET A 340 10.47 14.52 -13.22
N GLU A 341 10.17 15.69 -13.79
CA GLU A 341 11.14 16.60 -14.41
C GLU A 341 12.21 17.02 -13.41
N ARG A 342 11.80 17.52 -12.24
CA ARG A 342 12.72 17.91 -11.17
C ARG A 342 13.60 16.76 -10.69
N PHE A 343 13.04 15.56 -10.58
CA PHE A 343 13.79 14.37 -10.22
C PHE A 343 14.81 14.00 -11.31
N MET A 344 14.41 14.01 -12.58
CA MET A 344 15.27 13.61 -13.68
C MET A 344 16.43 14.57 -13.90
N GLU A 345 16.19 15.89 -13.82
CA GLU A 345 17.23 16.92 -13.87
C GLU A 345 18.29 16.69 -12.77
N ALA A 346 17.83 16.45 -11.54
CA ALA A 346 18.69 16.15 -10.41
C ALA A 346 19.46 14.84 -10.61
N LEU A 347 18.82 13.77 -11.08
CA LEU A 347 19.48 12.48 -11.32
C LEU A 347 20.59 12.61 -12.36
N ILE A 348 20.33 13.28 -13.50
CA ILE A 348 21.33 13.48 -14.55
C ILE A 348 22.54 14.26 -14.01
N GLU A 349 22.30 15.35 -13.27
CA GLU A 349 23.39 16.16 -12.72
C GLU A 349 24.23 15.39 -11.70
N LEU A 350 23.61 14.55 -10.87
CA LEU A 350 24.31 13.84 -9.80
C LEU A 350 25.02 12.57 -10.27
N ASP A 351 24.51 11.90 -11.31
CA ASP A 351 24.92 10.55 -11.70
C ASP A 351 25.66 10.47 -13.05
N LYS A 352 25.64 11.56 -13.84
CA LYS A 352 26.41 11.67 -15.09
C LYS A 352 27.52 12.72 -15.06
N ALA A 353 27.63 13.49 -13.98
CA ALA A 353 28.75 14.41 -13.75
C ALA A 353 29.91 13.65 -13.08
#